data_AF-A0A0A1DH76-F1
#
_entry.id   AF-A0A0A1DH76-F1
#
_cell.length_a   1.000
_cell.length_b   1.000
_cell.length_c   1.000
_cell.angle_alpha   90.00
_cell.angle_beta   90.00
_cell.angle_gamma   90.00
#
_symmetry.space_group_name_H-M   'P 1'
#
loop_
_entity.id
_entity.type
_entity.pdbx_description
1 polymer ?
#
loop_
_entity_poly.entity_id
_entity_poly.type
_entity_poly.pdbx_seq_one_letter_code
_entity_poly.pdbx_strand_id
1 'polypeptide(L)'
;MSPWAALTPEPERFHDEGSADPPRIVLERVESGDVHRRTESFRMLHRIAYRDREYGDLLVPADPATFETDLTSVPTIFTWLVPRTGRHLPPALLHDGLVHGRHEPPTYLSVDGHVLDRVAADRVFRAAMRDTDTGPVRSWLVWSAVTLGTIWSGSTAWSSARHLRYRATAAASLVVVAVLGVLATLDLLDVVDVVPWMGDRPFAAELVGGLAGAVVVPLLLGLTWGRFAIAGAVTGIALAVLLHVTVVLALITLAYQAAEWVARRRPVAAVAIAAVVVGAHVVLVILFVGPFRWR
;
A
#
# COMPACT_ATOMS: atom_id res chain seq x y z
N MET A 1 -1.36 23.85 -21.38
CA MET A 1 -1.09 23.35 -20.02
C MET A 1 0.18 22.53 -20.08
N SER A 2 1.28 23.02 -19.50
CA SER A 2 2.57 22.30 -19.52
C SER A 2 2.50 21.13 -18.54
N PRO A 3 2.58 19.85 -18.96
CA PRO A 3 2.34 18.71 -18.07
C PRO A 3 3.50 18.40 -17.11
N TRP A 4 4.60 19.16 -17.17
CA TRP A 4 5.89 18.79 -16.57
C TRP A 4 6.61 19.91 -15.84
N ALA A 5 5.93 20.99 -15.45
CA ALA A 5 6.51 21.87 -14.45
C ALA A 5 6.79 21.02 -13.20
N ALA A 6 8.05 20.94 -12.78
CA ALA A 6 8.42 20.32 -11.53
C ALA A 6 7.67 21.08 -10.43
N LEU A 7 6.55 20.51 -9.96
CA LEU A 7 5.79 21.07 -8.86
C LEU A 7 6.73 21.04 -7.67
N THR A 8 7.18 22.22 -7.28
CA THR A 8 7.95 22.41 -6.06
C THR A 8 7.03 22.07 -4.89
N PRO A 9 7.48 21.32 -3.88
CA PRO A 9 6.67 21.09 -2.69
C PRO A 9 6.21 22.43 -2.09
N GLU A 10 4.92 22.52 -1.77
CA GLU A 10 4.27 23.69 -1.15
C GLU A 10 3.71 23.28 0.23
N PRO A 11 4.57 22.95 1.22
CA PRO A 11 4.14 22.41 2.51
C PRO A 11 3.23 23.39 3.29
N GLU A 12 3.35 24.69 3.03
CA GLU A 12 2.50 25.75 3.58
C GLU A 12 1.01 25.65 3.18
N ARG A 13 0.66 24.78 2.22
CA ARG A 13 -0.74 24.46 1.95
C ARG A 13 -1.39 23.71 3.09
N PHE A 14 -0.61 22.96 3.87
CA PHE A 14 -1.06 22.44 5.15
C PHE A 14 -0.86 23.48 6.23
N HIS A 15 -1.91 23.70 7.02
CA HIS A 15 -1.90 24.68 8.10
C HIS A 15 -2.84 24.26 9.25
N ASP A 16 -2.68 24.90 10.40
CA ASP A 16 -3.60 24.74 11.54
C ASP A 16 -4.92 25.48 11.28
N GLU A 17 -6.01 25.03 11.89
CA GLU A 17 -7.32 25.67 11.71
C GLU A 17 -7.28 27.14 12.15
N GLY A 18 -7.67 28.04 11.25
CA GLY A 18 -7.76 29.47 11.54
C GLY A 18 -6.40 30.17 11.69
N SER A 19 -5.28 29.49 11.37
CA SER A 19 -3.94 30.07 11.37
C SER A 19 -3.19 29.78 10.05
N ALA A 20 -2.13 30.53 9.78
CA ALA A 20 -1.14 30.21 8.75
C ALA A 20 0.01 29.34 9.28
N ASP A 21 -0.03 28.98 10.56
CA ASP A 21 0.99 28.16 11.21
C ASP A 21 0.99 26.73 10.64
N PRO A 22 2.15 26.04 10.67
CA PRO A 22 2.23 24.64 10.28
C PRO A 22 1.24 23.75 11.04
N PRO A 23 0.73 22.67 10.42
CA PRO A 23 -0.31 21.83 11.02
C PRO A 23 0.22 21.14 12.29
N ARG A 24 -0.51 21.26 13.40
CA ARG A 24 -0.18 20.55 14.64
C ARG A 24 -0.96 19.24 14.72
N ILE A 25 -0.27 18.13 14.52
CA ILE A 25 -0.86 16.78 14.65
C ILE A 25 -0.69 16.31 16.10
N VAL A 26 -1.80 16.23 16.84
CA VAL A 26 -1.85 15.62 18.18
C VAL A 26 -2.87 14.49 18.15
N LEU A 27 -2.40 13.31 18.54
CA LEU A 27 -3.16 12.07 18.45
C LEU A 27 -3.32 11.47 19.85
N GLU A 28 -4.56 11.15 20.21
CA GLU A 28 -4.88 10.33 21.37
C GLU A 28 -5.07 8.89 20.90
N ARG A 29 -4.33 7.95 21.51
CA ARG A 29 -4.46 6.54 21.21
C ARG A 29 -5.72 5.98 21.85
N VAL A 30 -6.56 5.31 21.05
CA VAL A 30 -7.80 4.66 21.46
C VAL A 30 -7.65 3.16 21.21
N GLU A 31 -7.85 2.34 22.25
CA GLU A 31 -7.95 0.88 22.10
C GLU A 31 -9.42 0.48 22.15
N SER A 32 -9.87 -0.27 21.15
CA SER A 32 -11.22 -0.85 21.12
C SER A 32 -11.14 -2.38 20.97
N GLY A 33 -12.13 -3.08 21.52
CA GLY A 33 -12.24 -4.55 21.47
C GLY A 33 -11.89 -5.28 22.77
N ASP A 34 -12.09 -6.61 22.78
CA ASP A 34 -11.80 -7.46 23.94
C ASP A 34 -10.29 -7.77 24.05
N VAL A 35 -9.87 -8.31 25.20
CA VAL A 35 -8.52 -8.78 25.52
C VAL A 35 -7.91 -9.62 24.37
N HIS A 36 -8.73 -10.35 23.62
CA HIS A 36 -8.31 -11.23 22.53
C HIS A 36 -8.28 -10.58 21.14
N ARG A 37 -8.90 -9.42 20.96
CA ARG A 37 -8.96 -8.67 19.68
C ARG A 37 -8.97 -7.17 19.96
N ARG A 38 -7.81 -6.62 20.35
CA ARG A 38 -7.63 -5.17 20.43
C ARG A 38 -7.33 -4.61 19.04
N THR A 39 -8.14 -3.66 18.62
CA THR A 39 -7.88 -2.79 17.47
C THR A 39 -7.43 -1.44 18.00
N GLU A 40 -6.30 -0.96 17.47
CA GLU A 40 -5.75 0.35 17.80
C GLU A 40 -6.23 1.37 16.78
N SER A 41 -6.84 2.45 17.26
CA SER A 41 -7.20 3.65 16.50
C SER A 41 -6.64 4.89 17.19
N PHE A 42 -6.69 6.03 16.50
CA PHE A 42 -6.21 7.31 17.01
C PHE A 42 -7.27 8.38 16.79
N ARG A 43 -7.52 9.18 17.82
CA ARG A 43 -8.38 10.37 17.75
C ARG A 43 -7.52 11.60 17.51
N MET A 44 -7.92 12.44 16.55
CA MET A 44 -7.25 13.71 16.29
C MET A 44 -7.76 14.78 17.26
N LEU A 45 -6.88 15.33 18.09
CA LEU A 45 -7.24 16.37 19.07
C LEU A 45 -7.24 17.79 18.49
N HIS A 46 -6.57 17.97 17.35
CA HIS A 46 -6.57 19.22 16.60
C HIS A 46 -6.92 18.94 15.14
N ARG A 47 -7.57 19.92 14.52
CA ARG A 47 -7.94 19.89 13.12
C ARG A 47 -6.79 20.41 12.27
N ILE A 48 -6.52 19.72 11.18
CA ILE A 48 -5.61 20.19 10.13
C ILE A 48 -6.42 20.73 8.97
N ALA A 49 -5.89 21.75 8.30
CA ALA A 49 -6.44 22.31 7.09
C ALA A 49 -5.47 22.09 5.91
N TYR A 50 -6.03 21.81 4.74
CA TYR A 50 -5.28 21.69 3.50
C TYR A 50 -5.94 22.52 2.40
N ARG A 51 -5.15 23.42 1.81
CA ARG A 51 -5.58 24.27 0.70
C ARG A 51 -5.43 23.55 -0.63
N ASP A 52 -6.47 22.83 -1.04
CA ASP A 52 -6.52 22.20 -2.35
C ASP A 52 -6.64 23.25 -3.47
N ARG A 53 -6.06 22.94 -4.63
CA ARG A 53 -6.07 23.86 -5.77
C ARG A 53 -7.44 23.96 -6.46
N GLU A 54 -8.30 22.96 -6.28
CA GLU A 54 -9.63 22.89 -6.90
C GLU A 54 -10.77 23.07 -5.90
N TYR A 55 -10.61 22.56 -4.67
CA TYR A 55 -11.67 22.55 -3.65
C TYR A 55 -11.47 23.52 -2.49
N GLY A 56 -10.47 24.41 -2.57
CA GLY A 56 -10.18 25.37 -1.52
C GLY A 56 -9.72 24.70 -0.23
N ASP A 57 -10.07 25.31 0.91
CA ASP A 57 -9.66 24.81 2.22
C ASP A 57 -10.54 23.63 2.67
N LEU A 58 -9.87 22.49 2.88
CA LEU A 58 -10.45 21.24 3.38
C LEU A 58 -9.92 20.95 4.78
N LEU A 59 -10.82 20.79 5.73
CA LEU A 59 -10.54 20.75 7.17
C LEU A 59 -10.91 19.38 7.75
N VAL A 60 -9.95 18.71 8.39
CA VAL A 60 -10.15 17.37 8.99
C VAL A 60 -9.63 17.34 10.43
N PRO A 61 -10.41 16.85 11.42
CA PRO A 61 -11.76 16.30 11.28
C PRO A 61 -12.88 17.32 11.44
N ALA A 62 -14.07 17.04 10.91
CA ALA A 62 -15.29 17.84 11.11
C ALA A 62 -15.71 17.91 12.59
N ASP A 63 -15.42 16.89 13.37
CA ASP A 63 -15.59 16.89 14.82
C ASP A 63 -14.45 16.08 15.48
N PRO A 64 -13.51 16.74 16.18
CA PRO A 64 -12.43 16.08 16.91
C PRO A 64 -12.89 15.05 17.95
N ALA A 65 -14.11 15.16 18.48
CA ALA A 65 -14.61 14.25 19.51
C ALA A 65 -14.96 12.86 18.95
N THR A 66 -15.31 12.78 17.66
CA THR A 66 -15.88 11.56 17.05
C THR A 66 -15.01 10.94 15.96
N PHE A 67 -14.04 11.69 15.41
CA PHE A 67 -13.18 11.18 14.36
C PHE A 67 -12.06 10.28 14.89
N GLU A 68 -12.01 9.06 14.36
CA GLU A 68 -10.94 8.10 14.60
C GLU A 68 -10.28 7.69 13.27
N THR A 69 -8.95 7.55 13.29
CA THR A 69 -8.10 7.20 12.16
C THR A 69 -7.14 6.07 12.55
N ASP A 70 -6.77 5.22 11.61
CA ASP A 70 -5.71 4.21 11.77
C ASP A 70 -4.34 4.70 11.24
N LEU A 71 -4.23 6.02 11.03
CA LEU A 71 -3.15 6.81 10.42
C LEU A 71 -2.97 6.56 8.93
N THR A 72 -2.64 5.32 8.58
CA THR A 72 -2.50 4.89 7.20
C THR A 72 -2.77 3.39 7.17
N SER A 73 -3.86 3.00 6.51
CA SER A 73 -4.30 1.60 6.37
C SER A 73 -3.39 0.77 5.45
N VAL A 74 -2.08 0.71 5.76
CA VAL A 74 -1.10 -0.12 5.07
C VAL A 74 -1.05 -1.49 5.74
N PRO A 75 -1.29 -2.60 5.02
CA PRO A 75 -1.09 -3.94 5.57
C PRO A 75 0.33 -4.09 6.13
N THR A 76 0.48 -4.70 7.31
CA THR A 76 1.77 -4.79 8.03
C THR A 76 2.92 -5.28 7.16
N ILE A 77 2.66 -6.24 6.27
CA ILE A 77 3.64 -6.79 5.33
C ILE A 77 4.23 -5.75 4.36
N PHE A 78 3.58 -4.60 4.15
CA PHE A 78 4.03 -3.52 3.28
C PHE A 78 4.59 -2.32 4.06
N THR A 79 4.68 -2.40 5.39
CA THR A 79 5.22 -1.29 6.21
C THR A 79 6.70 -1.02 5.99
N TRP A 80 7.46 -1.99 5.46
CA TRP A 80 8.84 -1.79 5.01
C TRP A 80 8.94 -0.91 3.76
N LEU A 81 7.88 -0.87 2.94
CA LEU A 81 7.81 -0.10 1.70
C LEU A 81 7.21 1.30 1.95
N VAL A 82 6.10 1.34 2.70
CA VAL A 82 5.42 2.56 3.11
C VAL A 82 5.28 2.55 4.63
N PRO A 83 6.12 3.30 5.37
CA PRO A 83 6.01 3.35 6.82
C PRO A 83 4.68 3.97 7.25
N ARG A 84 4.19 3.66 8.46
CA ARG A 84 2.93 4.20 9.01
C ARG A 84 2.94 5.73 9.23
N THR A 85 4.12 6.32 9.30
CA THR A 85 4.31 7.76 9.56
C THR A 85 5.42 8.33 8.68
N GLY A 86 5.44 9.65 8.55
CA GLY A 86 6.44 10.40 7.78
C GLY A 86 5.81 11.59 7.07
N ARG A 87 6.44 12.05 5.99
CA ARG A 87 5.96 13.19 5.18
C ARG A 87 4.53 13.04 4.64
N HIS A 88 4.09 11.80 4.45
CA HIS A 88 2.75 11.47 3.96
C HIS A 88 1.69 11.39 5.07
N LEU A 89 2.06 11.56 6.34
CA LEU A 89 1.11 11.47 7.46
C LEU A 89 0.01 12.54 7.40
N PRO A 90 0.30 13.86 7.25
CA PRO A 90 -0.77 14.85 7.12
C PRO A 90 -1.71 14.57 5.92
N PRO A 91 -1.20 14.21 4.72
CA PRO A 91 -2.04 13.75 3.62
C PRO A 91 -2.89 12.52 3.95
N ALA A 92 -2.37 11.55 4.71
CA ALA A 92 -3.10 10.33 5.06
C ALA A 92 -4.26 10.65 6.02
N LEU A 93 -4.00 11.45 7.06
CA LEU A 93 -5.04 11.95 7.97
C LEU A 93 -6.12 12.73 7.22
N LEU A 94 -5.72 13.59 6.27
CA LEU A 94 -6.65 14.31 5.40
C LEU A 94 -7.50 13.32 4.58
N HIS A 95 -6.90 12.32 3.95
CA HIS A 95 -7.62 11.32 3.14
C HIS A 95 -8.63 10.53 3.97
N ASP A 96 -8.25 10.08 5.17
CA ASP A 96 -9.15 9.38 6.09
C ASP A 96 -10.40 10.20 6.43
N GLY A 97 -10.26 11.52 6.60
CA GLY A 97 -11.38 12.43 6.80
C GLY A 97 -12.20 12.72 5.53
N LEU A 98 -11.59 12.68 4.36
CA LEU A 98 -12.29 12.90 3.08
C LEU A 98 -13.07 11.67 2.60
N VAL A 99 -12.68 10.48 3.05
CA VAL A 99 -13.32 9.23 2.65
C VAL A 99 -14.52 8.94 3.55
N HIS A 100 -15.71 8.90 2.95
CA HIS A 100 -16.94 8.50 3.64
C HIS A 100 -17.81 7.57 2.77
N GLY A 101 -18.62 6.74 3.43
CA GLY A 101 -19.63 5.92 2.77
C GLY A 101 -20.78 6.74 2.16
N ARG A 102 -21.61 6.09 1.34
CA ARG A 102 -22.78 6.72 0.69
C ARG A 102 -23.83 7.25 1.67
N HIS A 103 -23.90 6.65 2.85
CA HIS A 103 -24.88 6.97 3.89
C HIS A 103 -24.23 7.54 5.15
N GLU A 104 -22.92 7.82 5.09
CA GLU A 104 -22.17 8.40 6.19
C GLU A 104 -21.99 9.89 5.95
N PRO A 105 -22.17 10.74 6.98
CA PRO A 105 -21.86 12.15 6.86
C PRO A 105 -20.36 12.35 6.59
N PRO A 106 -19.98 13.37 5.81
CA PRO A 106 -18.58 13.76 5.68
C PRO A 106 -17.94 14.02 7.05
N THR A 107 -16.74 13.48 7.26
CA THR A 107 -15.93 13.74 8.47
C THR A 107 -14.91 14.87 8.24
N TYR A 108 -15.17 15.73 7.25
CA TYR A 108 -14.42 16.94 6.95
C TYR A 108 -15.35 18.14 6.78
N LEU A 109 -14.80 19.35 6.86
CA LEU A 109 -15.46 20.58 6.45
C LEU A 109 -14.79 21.13 5.19
N SER A 110 -15.60 21.59 4.23
CA SER A 110 -15.12 22.38 3.09
C SER A 110 -15.60 23.82 3.29
N VAL A 111 -14.68 24.78 3.30
CA VAL A 111 -15.01 26.21 3.44
C VAL A 111 -15.92 26.67 2.31
N ASP A 112 -15.69 26.14 1.10
CA ASP A 112 -16.46 26.46 -0.11
C ASP A 112 -17.70 25.57 -0.30
N GLY A 113 -18.00 24.69 0.67
CA GLY A 113 -19.20 23.84 0.66
C GLY A 113 -19.15 22.67 -0.35
N HIS A 114 -17.96 22.25 -0.77
CA HIS A 114 -17.80 21.12 -1.69
C HIS A 114 -18.07 19.77 -1.01
N VAL A 115 -18.75 18.88 -1.74
CA VAL A 115 -18.92 17.47 -1.37
C VAL A 115 -18.11 16.60 -2.32
N LEU A 116 -17.01 16.06 -1.81
CA LEU A 116 -16.07 15.21 -2.52
C LEU A 116 -16.55 13.76 -2.51
N ASP A 117 -16.50 13.12 -3.68
CA ASP A 117 -16.59 11.66 -3.76
C ASP A 117 -15.22 11.02 -3.48
N ARG A 118 -15.19 9.70 -3.31
CA ARG A 118 -13.95 8.98 -2.98
C ARG A 118 -12.84 9.16 -4.04
N VAL A 119 -13.21 9.44 -5.28
CA VAL A 119 -12.27 9.66 -6.38
C VAL A 119 -11.65 11.06 -6.33
N ALA A 120 -12.45 12.06 -5.98
CA ALA A 120 -11.96 13.39 -5.64
C ALA A 120 -11.03 13.34 -4.42
N ALA A 121 -11.38 12.58 -3.37
CA ALA A 121 -10.53 12.38 -2.20
C ALA A 121 -9.17 11.76 -2.57
N ASP A 122 -9.13 10.70 -3.40
CA ASP A 122 -7.88 10.11 -3.88
C ASP A 122 -7.01 11.11 -4.67
N ARG A 123 -7.64 12.00 -5.44
CA ARG A 123 -6.93 13.05 -6.20
C ARG A 123 -6.33 14.10 -5.27
N VAL A 124 -7.11 14.59 -4.31
CA VAL A 124 -6.66 15.53 -3.28
C VAL A 124 -5.49 14.93 -2.50
N PHE A 125 -5.62 13.67 -2.08
CA PHE A 125 -4.56 12.97 -1.35
C PHE A 125 -3.24 12.90 -2.13
N ARG A 126 -3.30 12.62 -3.42
CA ARG A 126 -2.11 12.61 -4.27
C ARG A 126 -1.49 14.00 -4.46
N ALA A 127 -2.31 15.05 -4.54
CA ALA A 127 -1.80 16.41 -4.58
C ALA A 127 -1.13 16.78 -3.24
N ALA A 128 -1.79 16.49 -2.13
CA ALA A 128 -1.29 16.72 -0.78
C ALA A 128 0.03 15.98 -0.50
N MET A 129 0.19 14.74 -0.97
CA MET A 129 1.46 14.01 -0.89
C MET A 129 2.60 14.72 -1.63
N ARG A 130 2.32 15.35 -2.78
CA ARG A 130 3.33 16.11 -3.53
C ARG A 130 3.70 17.40 -2.81
N ASP A 131 2.71 18.09 -2.26
CA ASP A 131 2.92 19.34 -1.54
C ASP A 131 3.73 19.14 -0.24
N THR A 132 3.69 17.94 0.34
CA THR A 132 4.45 17.56 1.54
C THR A 132 5.82 16.90 1.26
N ASP A 133 6.33 16.99 0.03
CA ASP A 133 7.61 16.37 -0.37
C ASP A 133 7.64 14.83 -0.18
N THR A 134 6.50 14.17 -0.37
CA THR A 134 6.48 12.71 -0.47
C THR A 134 7.04 12.29 -1.82
N GLY A 135 8.14 11.52 -1.80
CA GLY A 135 8.88 11.11 -2.99
C GLY A 135 7.98 10.54 -4.10
N PRO A 136 8.26 10.84 -5.38
CA PRO A 136 7.31 10.66 -6.48
C PRO A 136 6.87 9.20 -6.65
N VAL A 137 7.80 8.25 -6.57
CA VAL A 137 7.50 6.81 -6.67
C VAL A 137 6.56 6.37 -5.55
N ARG A 138 6.83 6.78 -4.31
CA ARG A 138 5.99 6.46 -3.15
C ARG A 138 4.59 7.05 -3.31
N SER A 139 4.49 8.32 -3.69
CA SER A 139 3.21 8.99 -3.93
C SER A 139 2.37 8.28 -4.99
N TRP A 140 2.99 7.76 -6.05
CA TRP A 140 2.30 6.95 -7.06
C TRP A 140 1.84 5.59 -6.53
N LEU A 141 2.68 4.88 -5.79
CA LEU A 141 2.34 3.58 -5.19
C LEU A 141 1.17 3.71 -4.22
N VAL A 142 1.27 4.66 -3.29
CA VAL A 142 0.25 4.93 -2.27
C VAL A 142 -1.06 5.39 -2.91
N TRP A 143 -1.01 6.32 -3.87
CA TRP A 143 -2.20 6.74 -4.61
C TRP A 143 -2.88 5.58 -5.36
N SER A 144 -2.10 4.72 -6.00
CA SER A 144 -2.64 3.57 -6.74
C SER A 144 -3.30 2.56 -5.80
N ALA A 145 -2.74 2.37 -4.60
CA ALA A 145 -3.33 1.53 -3.55
C ALA A 145 -4.68 2.08 -3.07
N VAL A 146 -4.78 3.38 -2.77
CA VAL A 146 -6.08 3.96 -2.34
C VAL A 146 -7.10 3.97 -3.48
N THR A 147 -6.67 4.20 -4.73
CA THR A 147 -7.54 4.09 -5.91
C THR A 147 -8.06 2.66 -6.10
N LEU A 148 -7.24 1.64 -5.84
CA LEU A 148 -7.69 0.25 -5.82
C LEU A 148 -8.71 0.01 -4.70
N GLY A 149 -8.47 0.57 -3.52
CA GLY A 149 -9.45 0.60 -2.42
C GLY A 149 -10.78 1.22 -2.85
N THR A 150 -10.74 2.37 -3.54
CA THR A 150 -11.90 3.05 -4.12
C THR A 150 -12.61 2.21 -5.18
N ILE A 151 -11.88 1.44 -6.01
CA ILE A 151 -12.48 0.48 -6.94
C ILE A 151 -13.25 -0.60 -6.19
N TRP A 152 -12.72 -1.09 -5.06
CA TRP A 152 -13.35 -2.15 -4.29
C TRP A 152 -14.56 -1.66 -3.50
N SER A 153 -14.41 -0.57 -2.76
CA SER A 153 -15.46 0.06 -1.93
C SER A 153 -16.54 0.76 -2.77
N GLY A 154 -16.17 1.28 -3.94
CA GLY A 154 -17.03 2.09 -4.79
C GLY A 154 -16.94 3.58 -4.48
N SER A 155 -17.55 4.39 -5.35
CA SER A 155 -17.78 5.83 -5.15
C SER A 155 -19.28 6.12 -5.22
N THR A 156 -19.72 7.14 -4.48
CA THR A 156 -21.09 7.65 -4.49
C THR A 156 -21.58 8.06 -5.88
N ALA A 157 -20.66 8.40 -6.80
CA ALA A 157 -20.95 8.78 -8.18
C ALA A 157 -21.15 7.59 -9.14
N TRP A 158 -21.01 6.34 -8.69
CA TRP A 158 -21.04 5.16 -9.58
C TRP A 158 -22.39 4.44 -9.54
N SER A 159 -22.85 4.00 -10.71
CA SER A 159 -23.89 2.97 -10.81
C SER A 159 -23.31 1.59 -10.49
N SER A 160 -24.17 0.65 -10.07
CA SER A 160 -23.77 -0.73 -9.74
C SER A 160 -23.07 -1.43 -10.91
N ALA A 161 -23.55 -1.24 -12.14
CA ALA A 161 -22.91 -1.78 -13.34
C ALA A 161 -21.51 -1.21 -13.57
N ARG A 162 -21.32 0.10 -13.36
CA ARG A 162 -20.00 0.75 -13.49
C ARG A 162 -19.05 0.25 -12.41
N HIS A 163 -19.52 0.13 -11.17
CA HIS A 163 -18.74 -0.39 -10.05
C HIS A 163 -18.30 -1.84 -10.29
N LEU A 164 -19.23 -2.71 -10.70
CA LEU A 164 -18.94 -4.10 -11.05
C LEU A 164 -17.91 -4.19 -12.18
N ARG A 165 -18.04 -3.37 -13.23
CA ARG A 165 -17.05 -3.32 -14.32
C ARG A 165 -15.66 -2.99 -13.80
N TYR A 166 -15.51 -1.94 -12.99
CA TYR A 166 -14.20 -1.58 -12.44
C TYR A 166 -13.60 -2.70 -11.57
N ARG A 167 -14.42 -3.33 -10.72
CA ARG A 167 -13.97 -4.47 -9.89
C ARG A 167 -13.56 -5.67 -10.74
N ALA A 168 -14.35 -6.04 -11.73
CA ALA A 168 -14.06 -7.16 -12.61
C ALA A 168 -12.78 -6.92 -13.42
N THR A 169 -12.63 -5.74 -14.02
CA THR A 169 -11.43 -5.36 -14.76
C THR A 169 -10.18 -5.36 -13.87
N ALA A 170 -10.28 -4.78 -12.67
CA ALA A 170 -9.16 -4.75 -11.73
C ALA A 170 -8.78 -6.17 -11.27
N ALA A 171 -9.75 -6.98 -10.83
CA ALA A 171 -9.51 -8.35 -10.39
C ALA A 171 -8.92 -9.21 -11.51
N ALA A 172 -9.48 -9.17 -12.71
CA ALA A 172 -8.96 -9.90 -13.86
C ALA A 172 -7.53 -9.49 -14.21
N SER A 173 -7.24 -8.19 -14.22
CA SER A 173 -5.88 -7.69 -14.49
C SER A 173 -4.88 -8.17 -13.44
N LEU A 174 -5.23 -8.09 -12.15
CA LEU A 174 -4.36 -8.53 -11.05
C LEU A 174 -4.11 -10.03 -11.08
N VAL A 175 -5.13 -10.84 -11.39
CA VAL A 175 -4.99 -12.29 -11.56
C VAL A 175 -4.06 -12.61 -12.72
N VAL A 176 -4.23 -11.96 -13.89
CA VAL A 176 -3.34 -12.16 -15.04
C VAL A 176 -1.90 -11.82 -14.68
N VAL A 177 -1.67 -10.67 -14.03
CA VAL A 177 -0.32 -10.27 -13.60
C VAL A 177 0.28 -11.26 -12.60
N ALA A 178 -0.49 -11.72 -11.62
CA ALA A 178 0.00 -12.68 -10.63
C ALA A 178 0.35 -14.03 -11.28
N VAL A 179 -0.52 -14.56 -12.14
CA VAL A 179 -0.28 -15.82 -12.85
C VAL A 179 0.95 -15.72 -13.74
N LEU A 180 1.06 -14.66 -14.54
CA LEU A 180 2.23 -14.44 -15.39
C LEU A 180 3.51 -14.25 -14.58
N GLY A 181 3.44 -13.58 -13.42
CA GLY A 181 4.58 -13.44 -12.51
C GLY A 181 5.06 -14.78 -11.96
N VAL A 182 4.13 -15.68 -11.59
CA VAL A 182 4.47 -17.04 -11.15
C VAL A 182 5.08 -17.84 -12.31
N LEU A 183 4.46 -17.82 -13.49
CA LEU A 183 4.95 -18.54 -14.65
C LEU A 183 6.34 -18.05 -15.07
N ALA A 184 6.57 -16.74 -15.12
CA ALA A 184 7.86 -16.15 -15.45
C ALA A 184 8.97 -16.57 -14.45
N THR A 185 8.63 -16.75 -13.18
CA THR A 185 9.61 -17.23 -12.18
C THR A 185 9.89 -18.72 -12.31
N LEU A 186 8.87 -19.53 -12.60
CA LEU A 186 9.09 -20.95 -12.87
C LEU A 186 9.93 -21.15 -14.14
N ASP A 187 9.70 -20.29 -15.14
CA ASP A 187 10.45 -20.25 -16.40
C ASP A 187 11.91 -19.86 -16.17
N LEU A 188 12.16 -18.77 -15.42
CA LEU A 188 13.52 -18.33 -15.02
C LEU A 188 14.30 -19.38 -14.19
N LEU A 189 13.61 -20.33 -13.59
CA LEU A 189 14.19 -21.42 -12.79
C LEU A 189 14.26 -22.75 -13.56
N ASP A 190 14.03 -22.72 -14.89
CA ASP A 190 14.02 -23.88 -15.78
C ASP A 190 13.02 -24.98 -15.37
N VAL A 191 11.95 -24.62 -14.66
CA VAL A 191 10.90 -25.56 -14.22
C VAL A 191 9.84 -25.77 -15.31
N VAL A 192 9.56 -24.73 -16.09
CA VAL A 192 8.61 -24.71 -17.21
C VAL A 192 9.17 -23.88 -18.36
N ASP A 193 8.68 -24.05 -19.57
CA ASP A 193 8.99 -23.19 -20.73
C ASP A 193 7.66 -22.83 -21.41
N VAL A 194 6.95 -21.86 -20.82
CA VAL A 194 5.59 -21.50 -21.26
C VAL A 194 5.44 -20.01 -21.52
N VAL A 195 6.42 -19.19 -21.12
CA VAL A 195 6.37 -17.74 -21.29
C VAL A 195 7.04 -17.37 -22.62
N PRO A 196 6.27 -17.00 -23.67
CA PRO A 196 6.80 -16.98 -25.04
C PRO A 196 7.94 -15.99 -25.30
N TRP A 197 8.10 -14.97 -24.45
CA TRP A 197 9.15 -13.95 -24.57
C TRP A 197 10.40 -14.26 -23.75
N MET A 198 10.36 -15.26 -22.86
CA MET A 198 11.52 -15.76 -22.12
C MET A 198 12.19 -16.85 -22.96
N GLY A 199 11.61 -18.05 -23.01
CA GLY A 199 12.08 -19.16 -23.84
C GLY A 199 13.53 -19.58 -23.52
N ASP A 200 14.04 -20.63 -24.19
CA ASP A 200 15.41 -21.12 -23.98
C ASP A 200 16.45 -20.06 -24.42
N ARG A 201 16.93 -19.26 -23.46
CA ARG A 201 17.86 -18.16 -23.68
C ARG A 201 18.89 -18.12 -22.55
N PRO A 202 20.02 -17.41 -22.73
CA PRO A 202 20.92 -17.17 -21.61
C PRO A 202 20.18 -16.44 -20.48
N PHE A 203 20.42 -16.85 -19.23
CA PHE A 203 19.78 -16.31 -18.01
C PHE A 203 19.59 -14.78 -18.00
N ALA A 204 20.60 -14.00 -18.44
CA ALA A 204 20.48 -12.54 -18.47
C ALA A 204 19.40 -12.04 -19.45
N ALA A 205 19.22 -12.70 -20.59
CA ALA A 205 18.20 -12.38 -21.56
C ALA A 205 16.80 -12.81 -21.07
N GLU A 206 16.68 -13.93 -20.37
CA GLU A 206 15.44 -14.36 -19.72
C GLU A 206 15.03 -13.39 -18.62
N LEU A 207 15.97 -12.97 -17.76
CA LEU A 207 15.72 -11.99 -16.72
C LEU A 207 15.23 -10.65 -17.30
N VAL A 208 15.86 -10.17 -18.36
CA VAL A 208 15.42 -8.95 -19.07
C VAL A 208 14.05 -9.16 -19.71
N GLY A 209 13.80 -10.32 -20.32
CA GLY A 209 12.50 -10.68 -20.89
C GLY A 209 11.38 -10.71 -19.84
N GLY A 210 11.64 -11.34 -18.69
CA GLY A 210 10.74 -11.38 -17.54
C GLY A 210 10.44 -9.98 -17.00
N LEU A 211 11.46 -9.15 -16.83
CA LEU A 211 11.30 -7.76 -16.39
C LEU A 211 10.52 -6.92 -17.42
N ALA A 212 10.78 -7.10 -18.72
CA ALA A 212 10.04 -6.43 -19.78
C ALA A 212 8.55 -6.84 -19.74
N GLY A 213 8.25 -8.13 -19.57
CA GLY A 213 6.89 -8.62 -19.36
C GLY A 213 6.21 -7.99 -18.13
N ALA A 214 6.95 -7.91 -17.01
CA ALA A 214 6.50 -7.29 -15.76
C ALA A 214 6.21 -5.78 -15.87
N VAL A 215 6.66 -5.11 -16.93
CA VAL A 215 6.37 -3.70 -17.20
C VAL A 215 5.30 -3.55 -18.29
N VAL A 216 5.51 -4.18 -19.44
CA VAL A 216 4.67 -4.02 -20.64
C VAL A 216 3.27 -4.57 -20.40
N VAL A 217 3.13 -5.76 -19.81
CA VAL A 217 1.82 -6.38 -19.59
C VAL A 217 0.95 -5.52 -18.66
N PRO A 218 1.42 -5.08 -17.48
CA PRO A 218 0.67 -4.13 -16.66
C PRO A 218 0.33 -2.81 -17.33
N LEU A 219 1.21 -2.25 -18.17
CA LEU A 219 0.90 -1.01 -18.90
C LEU A 219 -0.29 -1.20 -19.85
N LEU A 220 -0.30 -2.30 -20.60
CA LEU A 220 -1.40 -2.63 -21.52
C LEU A 220 -2.69 -2.94 -20.76
N LEU A 221 -2.63 -3.76 -19.71
CA LEU A 221 -3.79 -4.05 -18.86
C LEU A 221 -4.33 -2.79 -18.18
N GLY A 222 -3.46 -1.88 -17.77
CA GLY A 222 -3.82 -0.59 -17.19
C GLY A 222 -4.77 0.20 -18.09
N LEU A 223 -4.56 0.21 -19.42
CA LEU A 223 -5.45 0.92 -20.36
C LEU A 223 -6.91 0.48 -20.26
N THR A 224 -7.17 -0.79 -19.89
CA THR A 224 -8.53 -1.32 -19.72
C THR A 224 -9.27 -0.72 -18.52
N TRP A 225 -8.56 -0.08 -17.58
CA TRP A 225 -9.13 0.57 -16.40
C TRP A 225 -9.75 1.95 -16.74
N GLY A 226 -9.61 2.42 -17.98
CA GLY A 226 -10.16 3.69 -18.46
C GLY A 226 -9.53 4.87 -17.72
N ARG A 227 -10.34 5.67 -17.01
CA ARG A 227 -9.83 6.83 -16.27
C ARG A 227 -8.82 6.48 -15.16
N PHE A 228 -8.79 5.22 -14.72
CA PHE A 228 -7.84 4.73 -13.72
C PHE A 228 -6.61 4.07 -14.34
N ALA A 229 -6.34 4.29 -15.64
CA ALA A 229 -5.30 3.57 -16.36
C ALA A 229 -3.92 3.64 -15.71
N ILE A 230 -3.54 4.81 -15.20
CA ILE A 230 -2.23 4.96 -14.56
C ILE A 230 -2.19 4.22 -13.22
N ALA A 231 -3.27 4.24 -12.44
CA ALA A 231 -3.35 3.47 -11.20
C ALA A 231 -3.26 1.96 -11.48
N GLY A 232 -3.95 1.49 -12.52
CA GLY A 232 -3.88 0.10 -12.98
C GLY A 232 -2.47 -0.30 -13.41
N ALA A 233 -1.79 0.54 -14.20
CA ALA A 233 -0.41 0.30 -14.62
C ALA A 233 0.55 0.24 -13.42
N VAL A 234 0.52 1.25 -12.55
CA VAL A 234 1.41 1.29 -11.37
C VAL A 234 1.14 0.11 -10.43
N THR A 235 -0.13 -0.22 -10.18
CA THR A 235 -0.51 -1.38 -9.34
C THR A 235 -0.02 -2.68 -9.95
N GLY A 236 -0.21 -2.88 -11.27
CA GLY A 236 0.23 -4.09 -11.95
C GLY A 236 1.74 -4.24 -12.00
N ILE A 237 2.50 -3.15 -12.26
CA ILE A 237 3.97 -3.16 -12.21
C ILE A 237 4.45 -3.48 -10.80
N ALA A 238 3.89 -2.81 -9.79
CA ALA A 238 4.24 -3.04 -8.40
C ALA A 238 3.96 -4.50 -8.00
N LEU A 239 2.80 -5.06 -8.37
CA LEU A 239 2.48 -6.45 -8.13
C LEU A 239 3.47 -7.39 -8.84
N ALA A 240 3.73 -7.20 -10.14
CA ALA A 240 4.62 -8.06 -10.91
C ALA A 240 6.04 -8.11 -10.33
N VAL A 241 6.59 -6.94 -9.97
CA VAL A 241 7.95 -6.81 -9.44
C VAL A 241 8.05 -7.27 -7.98
N LEU A 242 7.03 -6.98 -7.16
CA LEU A 242 7.06 -7.24 -5.72
C LEU A 242 6.40 -8.56 -5.32
N LEU A 243 5.84 -9.33 -6.27
CA LEU A 243 5.11 -10.58 -5.99
C LEU A 243 5.94 -11.51 -5.10
N HIS A 244 7.18 -11.81 -5.52
CA HIS A 244 8.05 -12.76 -4.85
C HIS A 244 8.48 -12.27 -3.47
N VAL A 245 8.85 -11.00 -3.36
CA VAL A 245 9.19 -10.37 -2.07
C VAL A 245 7.99 -10.46 -1.12
N THR A 246 6.78 -10.22 -1.63
CA THR A 246 5.54 -10.30 -0.85
C THR A 246 5.27 -11.73 -0.38
N VAL A 247 5.44 -12.74 -1.25
CA VAL A 247 5.27 -14.15 -0.86
C VAL A 247 6.29 -14.55 0.21
N VAL A 248 7.57 -14.19 0.04
CA VAL A 248 8.62 -14.50 1.03
C VAL A 248 8.32 -13.86 2.38
N LEU A 249 7.98 -12.56 2.40
CA LEU A 249 7.63 -11.86 3.64
C LEU A 249 6.37 -12.44 4.28
N ALA A 250 5.39 -12.89 3.50
CA ALA A 250 4.18 -13.53 4.00
C ALA A 250 4.51 -14.87 4.67
N LEU A 251 5.36 -15.70 4.04
CA LEU A 251 5.81 -16.96 4.62
C LEU A 251 6.60 -16.74 5.92
N ILE A 252 7.51 -15.78 5.96
CA ILE A 252 8.26 -15.42 7.18
C ILE A 252 7.29 -14.95 8.28
N THR A 253 6.32 -14.11 7.93
CA THR A 253 5.31 -13.60 8.88
C THR A 253 4.44 -14.73 9.43
N LEU A 254 3.98 -15.65 8.59
CA LEU A 254 3.21 -16.82 9.01
C LEU A 254 4.02 -17.77 9.89
N ALA A 255 5.30 -17.99 9.56
CA ALA A 255 6.20 -18.79 10.38
C ALA A 255 6.40 -18.17 11.77
N TYR A 256 6.59 -16.85 11.84
CA TYR A 256 6.66 -16.13 13.11
C TYR A 256 5.37 -16.24 13.91
N GLN A 257 4.21 -16.03 13.28
CA GLN A 257 2.91 -16.15 13.94
C GLN A 257 2.66 -17.57 14.46
N ALA A 258 3.06 -18.60 13.71
CA ALA A 258 2.98 -19.99 14.13
C ALA A 258 3.90 -20.26 15.33
N ALA A 259 5.14 -19.76 15.30
CA ALA A 259 6.08 -19.88 16.40
C ALA A 259 5.53 -19.22 17.69
N GLU A 260 5.00 -18.01 17.56
CA GLU A 260 4.37 -17.26 18.66
C GLU A 260 3.16 -18.02 19.22
N TRP A 261 2.33 -18.59 18.34
CA TRP A 261 1.19 -19.40 18.75
C TRP A 261 1.61 -20.66 19.52
N VAL A 262 2.65 -21.37 19.06
CA VAL A 262 3.21 -22.53 19.77
C VAL A 262 3.81 -22.10 21.11
N ALA A 263 4.56 -21.01 21.16
CA ALA A 263 5.18 -20.51 22.39
C ALA A 263 4.13 -20.17 23.45
N ARG A 264 3.02 -19.51 23.06
CA ARG A 264 1.93 -19.15 23.98
C ARG A 264 1.14 -20.37 24.47
N ARG A 265 0.93 -21.39 23.64
CA ARG A 265 0.09 -22.56 23.99
C ARG A 265 0.88 -23.73 24.57
N ARG A 266 2.13 -23.92 24.16
CA ARG A 266 2.98 -25.09 24.47
C ARG A 266 4.45 -24.65 24.60
N PRO A 267 4.82 -23.94 25.68
CA PRO A 267 6.15 -23.36 25.82
C PRO A 267 7.28 -24.40 25.78
N VAL A 268 7.07 -25.59 26.36
CA VAL A 268 8.06 -26.69 26.31
C VAL A 268 8.29 -27.18 24.87
N ALA A 269 7.23 -27.28 24.06
CA ALA A 269 7.35 -27.67 22.66
C ALA A 269 8.09 -26.60 21.85
N ALA A 270 7.85 -25.32 22.13
CA ALA A 270 8.57 -24.22 21.49
C ALA A 270 10.08 -24.27 21.79
N VAL A 271 10.47 -24.51 23.04
CA VAL A 271 11.89 -24.66 23.43
C VAL A 271 12.52 -25.88 22.76
N ALA A 272 11.82 -27.01 22.70
CA ALA A 272 12.32 -28.21 22.04
C ALA A 272 12.53 -27.98 20.52
N ILE A 273 11.56 -27.36 19.83
CA ILE A 273 11.67 -27.00 18.41
C ILE A 273 12.85 -26.05 18.20
N ALA A 274 12.98 -25.00 19.03
CA ALA A 274 14.08 -24.05 18.93
C ALA A 274 15.44 -24.74 19.12
N ALA A 275 15.57 -25.62 20.10
CA ALA A 275 16.80 -26.37 20.35
C ALA A 275 17.18 -27.26 19.16
N VAL A 276 16.20 -27.93 18.53
CA VAL A 276 16.43 -28.75 17.32
C VAL A 276 16.86 -27.88 16.15
N VAL A 277 16.18 -26.76 15.90
CA VAL A 277 16.52 -25.85 14.79
C VAL A 277 17.92 -25.26 14.96
N VAL A 278 18.26 -24.80 16.17
CA VAL A 278 19.60 -24.27 16.49
C VAL A 278 20.66 -25.36 16.36
N GLY A 279 20.41 -26.56 16.90
CA GLY A 279 21.32 -27.70 16.77
C GLY A 279 21.58 -28.07 15.31
N ALA A 280 20.52 -28.15 14.49
CA ALA A 280 20.64 -28.40 13.05
C ALA A 280 21.42 -27.30 12.32
N HIS A 281 21.18 -26.03 12.65
CA HIS A 281 21.95 -24.90 12.08
C HIS A 281 23.43 -24.95 12.47
N VAL A 282 23.75 -25.25 13.73
CA VAL A 282 25.14 -25.40 14.18
C VAL A 282 25.83 -26.54 13.42
N VAL A 283 25.15 -27.68 13.23
CA VAL A 283 25.67 -28.80 12.43
C VAL A 283 25.89 -28.38 10.98
N LEU A 284 24.93 -27.71 10.34
CA LEU A 284 25.08 -27.18 8.99
C LEU A 284 26.27 -26.21 8.89
N VAL A 285 26.38 -25.25 9.80
CA VAL A 285 27.51 -24.30 9.83
C VAL A 285 28.83 -25.04 10.00
N ILE A 286 28.92 -26.03 10.88
CA ILE A 286 30.14 -26.85 11.03
C ILE A 286 30.45 -27.57 9.71
N LEU A 287 29.48 -28.24 9.09
CA LEU A 287 29.70 -28.98 7.84
C LEU A 287 30.10 -28.08 6.67
N PHE A 288 29.55 -26.87 6.57
CA PHE A 288 29.82 -25.93 5.48
C PHE A 288 31.01 -24.98 5.74
N VAL A 289 31.40 -24.74 7.00
CA VAL A 289 32.49 -23.82 7.38
C VAL A 289 33.75 -24.56 7.86
N GLY A 290 33.62 -25.77 8.40
CA GLY A 290 34.75 -26.56 8.93
C GLY A 290 34.72 -28.00 8.41
N PRO A 291 35.45 -28.38 7.35
CA PRO A 291 36.80 -27.91 6.98
C PRO A 291 37.00 -27.75 5.46
N PHE A 292 36.89 -26.52 4.94
CA PHE A 292 37.54 -26.11 3.68
C PHE A 292 38.76 -25.22 3.97
N ARG A 293 39.48 -25.53 5.05
CA ARG A 293 40.75 -24.88 5.39
C ARG A 293 41.89 -25.88 5.21
N TRP A 294 42.51 -25.74 4.04
CA TRP A 294 43.83 -26.18 3.60
C TRP A 294 44.04 -27.65 3.23
N ARG A 295 44.69 -27.78 2.06
CA ARG A 295 45.36 -28.96 1.49
C ARG A 295 46.35 -29.60 2.45
#